data_AF-A0A2V9YH16-F1
#
_entry.id   AF-A0A2V9YH16-F1
#
_cell.length_a   1.000
_cell.length_b   1.000
_cell.length_c   1.000
_cell.angle_alpha   90.00
_cell.angle_beta   90.00
_cell.angle_gamma   90.00
#
_symmetry.space_group_name_H-M   'P 1'
#
loop_
_entity.id
_entity.type
_entity.pdbx_description
1 polymer ?
#
loop_
_entity_poly.entity_id
_entity_poly.type
_entity_poly.pdbx_seq_one_letter_code
_entity_poly.pdbx_strand_id
1 'polypeptide(L)'
;PAEYNAYVGAIQQKDPAAKISGLEAFLTQYPNSVMKEDALEALMGAYQQSNNAAKMTDTAQRVLQANPNNLRALALLAYTKRAAAEANQNPQQNLAEGAKYAERGLQAMQTAPKPEGMSDADFDKLKKQTSVIFNGVDGIAALQAKDYAKAQQHLRAAVEGDPNNLRDVYPLALAYLTATPPDYLNGLFFIARAANLAAGTPAQNQITSYGQKQYAKYHGSDQGWTDLLAQAKANPLPPAGFTIAAAPPPPTPAQQAADLVKTKQPKEMSFAEWELVLSAGKPEDAAAVWNAIKGVPLQMQGQVISASPTKLQIAASVDDIDQKRADIILEMSGAIPPRLMPKEGSSLDFEGTPVSYEPSPFVMQMNKGALLTKKGAPTPAKKPVRRRPAASR
;
A
#
# COMPACT_ATOMS: atom_id res chain seq x y z
N PRO A 1 6.56 62.62 12.92
CA PRO A 1 6.03 63.23 11.67
C PRO A 1 6.74 62.77 10.39
N ALA A 2 8.08 62.84 10.31
CA ALA A 2 8.82 62.47 9.09
C ALA A 2 8.72 60.98 8.73
N GLU A 3 8.89 60.09 9.71
CA GLU A 3 8.74 58.63 9.55
C GLU A 3 7.34 58.25 9.03
N TYR A 4 6.29 58.70 9.72
CA TYR A 4 4.90 58.47 9.32
C TYR A 4 4.62 58.96 7.89
N ASN A 5 5.09 60.17 7.53
CA ASN A 5 4.90 60.70 6.19
C ASN A 5 5.64 59.88 5.12
N ALA A 6 6.84 59.38 5.42
CA ALA A 6 7.59 58.51 4.51
C ALA A 6 6.87 57.18 4.29
N TYR A 7 6.36 56.56 5.37
CA TYR A 7 5.57 55.33 5.29
C TYR A 7 4.29 55.53 4.46
N VAL A 8 3.47 56.51 4.84
CA VAL A 8 2.20 56.81 4.17
C VAL A 8 2.42 57.15 2.69
N GLY A 9 3.44 57.97 2.40
CA GLY A 9 3.82 58.32 1.04
C GLY A 9 4.21 57.10 0.19
N ALA A 10 4.84 56.08 0.79
CA ALA A 10 5.20 54.83 0.11
C ALA A 10 3.99 53.92 -0.12
N ILE A 11 3.15 53.67 0.89
CA ILE A 11 2.00 52.75 0.75
C ILE A 11 0.90 53.29 -0.17
N GLN A 12 0.78 54.61 -0.31
CA GLN A 12 -0.20 55.25 -1.19
C GLN A 12 0.20 55.24 -2.68
N GLN A 13 1.45 54.86 -3.01
CA GLN A 13 1.87 54.75 -4.40
C GLN A 13 1.00 53.73 -5.16
N LYS A 14 0.56 54.10 -6.36
CA LYS A 14 -0.24 53.22 -7.23
C LYS A 14 0.66 52.36 -8.13
N ASP A 15 1.78 52.91 -8.56
CA ASP A 15 2.77 52.18 -9.35
C ASP A 15 3.54 51.19 -8.46
N PRO A 16 3.61 49.89 -8.81
CA PRO A 16 4.31 48.89 -8.02
C PRO A 16 5.80 49.18 -7.83
N ALA A 17 6.50 49.69 -8.83
CA ALA A 17 7.93 49.98 -8.73
C ALA A 17 8.20 51.17 -7.80
N ALA A 18 7.39 52.23 -7.89
CA ALA A 18 7.44 53.37 -6.97
C ALA A 18 7.11 52.96 -5.54
N LYS A 19 6.11 52.10 -5.34
CA LYS A 19 5.77 51.54 -4.02
C LYS A 19 6.93 50.75 -3.42
N ILE A 20 7.53 49.83 -4.21
CA ILE A 20 8.68 49.04 -3.80
C ILE A 20 9.84 49.94 -3.38
N SER A 21 10.21 50.90 -4.23
CA SER A 21 11.31 51.84 -3.97
C SER A 21 11.06 52.64 -2.69
N GLY A 22 9.85 53.18 -2.51
CA GLY A 22 9.47 53.94 -1.32
C GLY A 22 9.50 53.10 -0.04
N LEU A 23 9.02 51.86 -0.08
CA LEU A 23 9.01 50.95 1.08
C LEU A 23 10.42 50.48 1.46
N GLU A 24 11.29 50.15 0.49
CA GLU A 24 12.69 49.80 0.78
C GLU A 24 13.46 50.99 1.34
N ALA A 25 13.23 52.20 0.81
CA ALA A 25 13.83 53.43 1.34
C ALA A 25 13.36 53.69 2.78
N PHE A 26 12.07 53.55 3.05
CA PHE A 26 11.51 53.65 4.40
C PHE A 26 12.16 52.66 5.37
N LEU A 27 12.24 51.38 5.00
CA LEU A 27 12.81 50.32 5.83
C LEU A 27 14.32 50.51 6.08
N THR A 28 15.03 51.12 5.13
CA THR A 28 16.45 51.47 5.26
C THR A 28 16.64 52.66 6.19
N GLN A 29 15.81 53.70 6.03
CA GLN A 29 15.92 54.93 6.80
C GLN A 29 15.41 54.78 8.25
N TYR A 30 14.42 53.92 8.46
CA TYR A 30 13.75 53.71 9.76
C TYR A 30 13.74 52.22 10.14
N PRO A 31 14.91 51.58 10.37
CA PRO A 31 15.01 50.13 10.60
C PRO A 31 14.37 49.63 11.91
N ASN A 32 14.07 50.55 12.84
CA ASN A 32 13.43 50.30 14.13
C ASN A 32 11.99 50.86 14.19
N SER A 33 11.40 51.18 13.04
CA SER A 33 10.03 51.72 12.97
C SER A 33 9.01 50.77 13.59
N VAL A 34 7.99 51.32 14.25
CA VAL A 34 6.82 50.56 14.68
C VAL A 34 5.97 50.08 13.50
N MET A 35 6.04 50.74 12.34
CA MET A 35 5.37 50.33 11.10
C MET A 35 6.19 49.34 10.27
N LYS A 36 7.31 48.83 10.80
CA LYS A 36 8.24 47.96 10.07
C LYS A 36 7.56 46.69 9.56
N GLU A 37 6.76 46.03 10.40
CA GLU A 37 6.05 44.81 9.99
C GLU A 37 5.08 45.10 8.86
N ASP A 38 4.22 46.11 9.01
CA ASP A 38 3.25 46.51 7.97
C ASP A 38 3.94 46.92 6.67
N ALA A 39 5.05 47.67 6.75
CA ALA A 39 5.83 48.05 5.59
C ALA A 39 6.46 46.84 4.88
N LEU A 40 6.94 45.84 5.62
CA LEU A 40 7.45 44.60 5.07
C LEU A 40 6.34 43.73 4.45
N GLU A 41 5.16 43.64 5.07
CA GLU A 41 4.00 42.95 4.48
C GLU A 41 3.55 43.63 3.17
N ALA A 42 3.46 44.97 3.17
CA ALA A 42 3.13 45.74 1.98
C ALA A 42 4.17 45.56 0.86
N LEU A 43 5.45 45.50 1.23
CA LEU A 43 6.56 45.27 0.30
C LEU A 43 6.50 43.86 -0.29
N MET A 44 6.21 42.85 0.53
CA MET A 44 6.00 41.47 0.09
C MET A 44 4.86 41.39 -0.94
N GLY A 45 3.73 42.05 -0.66
CA GLY A 45 2.61 42.15 -1.61
C GLY A 45 2.97 42.89 -2.90
N ALA A 46 3.78 43.95 -2.84
CA ALA A 46 4.24 44.66 -4.03
C ALA A 46 5.20 43.82 -4.89
N TYR A 47 6.08 43.01 -4.26
CA TYR A 47 6.90 42.05 -4.99
C TYR A 47 6.10 40.91 -5.61
N GLN A 48 5.02 40.47 -4.97
CA GLN A 48 4.07 39.53 -5.57
C GLN A 48 3.42 40.13 -6.82
N GLN A 49 2.94 41.37 -6.76
CA GLN A 49 2.30 42.07 -7.89
C GLN A 49 3.25 42.29 -9.08
N SER A 50 4.53 42.49 -8.79
CA SER A 50 5.58 42.64 -9.82
C SER A 50 6.22 41.32 -10.25
N ASN A 51 5.67 40.17 -9.81
CA ASN A 51 6.14 38.82 -10.12
C ASN A 51 7.62 38.57 -9.76
N ASN A 52 8.12 39.20 -8.69
CA ASN A 52 9.49 39.05 -8.21
C ASN A 52 9.58 38.06 -7.03
N ALA A 53 9.53 36.77 -7.34
CA ALA A 53 9.47 35.71 -6.34
C ALA A 53 10.67 35.67 -5.36
N ALA A 54 11.88 35.98 -5.85
CA ALA A 54 13.08 35.99 -5.02
C ALA A 54 13.01 37.09 -3.95
N LYS A 55 12.66 38.31 -4.35
CA LYS A 55 12.50 39.43 -3.42
C LYS A 55 11.30 39.28 -2.50
N MET A 56 10.22 38.67 -2.98
CA MET A 56 9.07 38.31 -2.14
C MET A 56 9.49 37.35 -1.02
N THR A 57 10.30 36.32 -1.33
CA THR A 57 10.79 35.34 -0.36
C THR A 57 11.76 35.96 0.64
N ASP A 58 12.71 36.79 0.18
CA ASP A 58 13.63 37.55 1.04
C ASP A 58 12.86 38.48 2.01
N THR A 59 11.84 39.18 1.49
CA THR A 59 10.99 40.05 2.30
C THR A 59 10.21 39.25 3.34
N ALA A 60 9.67 38.08 2.99
CA ALA A 60 8.99 37.21 3.96
C ALA A 60 9.91 36.76 5.10
N GLN A 61 11.19 36.48 4.82
CA GLN A 61 12.17 36.19 5.87
C GLN A 61 12.40 37.41 6.78
N ARG A 62 12.49 38.62 6.22
CA ARG A 62 12.57 39.88 6.98
C ARG A 62 11.32 40.12 7.83
N VAL A 63 10.12 39.78 7.33
CA VAL A 63 8.88 39.80 8.13
C VAL A 63 9.02 38.88 9.34
N LEU A 64 9.51 37.64 9.17
CA LEU A 64 9.67 36.71 10.29
C LEU A 64 10.74 37.12 11.30
N GLN A 65 11.73 37.91 10.90
CA GLN A 65 12.67 38.52 11.84
C GLN A 65 12.00 39.58 12.72
N ALA A 66 11.02 40.31 12.18
CA ALA A 66 10.24 41.29 12.94
C ALA A 66 9.13 40.62 13.78
N ASN A 67 8.43 39.66 13.20
CA ASN A 67 7.36 38.90 13.85
C ASN A 67 7.42 37.41 13.45
N PRO A 68 8.00 36.54 14.31
CA PRO A 68 8.10 35.10 14.05
C PRO A 68 6.76 34.36 13.94
N ASN A 69 5.64 35.01 14.28
CA ASN A 69 4.27 34.47 14.22
C ASN A 69 3.48 34.96 13.01
N ASN A 70 4.08 35.74 12.10
CA ASN A 70 3.33 36.31 10.98
C ASN A 70 2.82 35.21 10.03
N LEU A 71 1.49 35.01 10.01
CA LEU A 71 0.86 33.89 9.29
C LEU A 71 1.09 33.95 7.78
N ARG A 72 1.13 35.14 7.18
CA ARG A 72 1.31 35.30 5.73
C ARG A 72 2.72 34.91 5.31
N ALA A 73 3.72 35.39 6.04
CA ALA A 73 5.11 35.07 5.75
C ALA A 73 5.41 33.58 5.99
N LEU A 74 4.91 33.00 7.08
CA LEU A 74 5.03 31.55 7.33
C LEU A 74 4.39 30.74 6.20
N ALA A 75 3.17 31.09 5.77
CA ALA A 75 2.45 30.35 4.73
C ALA A 75 3.16 30.45 3.38
N LEU A 76 3.66 31.64 3.03
CA LEU A 76 4.42 31.84 1.80
C LEU A 76 5.69 31.00 1.78
N LEU A 77 6.48 31.01 2.87
CA LEU A 77 7.71 30.24 2.94
C LEU A 77 7.44 28.73 2.93
N ALA A 78 6.43 28.25 3.66
CA ALA A 78 6.02 26.85 3.64
C ALA A 78 5.60 26.40 2.22
N TYR A 79 4.77 27.20 1.54
CA TYR A 79 4.33 26.95 0.17
C TYR A 79 5.50 26.92 -0.82
N THR A 80 6.38 27.92 -0.78
CA THR A 80 7.56 28.00 -1.66
C THR A 80 8.49 26.81 -1.47
N LYS A 81 8.68 26.38 -0.21
CA LYS A 81 9.50 25.22 0.12
C LYS A 81 8.91 23.93 -0.43
N ARG A 82 7.60 23.72 -0.26
CA ARG A 82 6.91 22.59 -0.91
C ARG A 82 7.02 22.62 -2.43
N ALA A 83 6.82 23.79 -3.05
CA ALA A 83 6.94 23.92 -4.50
C ALA A 83 8.35 23.58 -5.01
N ALA A 84 9.40 24.00 -4.30
CA ALA A 84 10.78 23.64 -4.62
C ALA A 84 11.01 22.12 -4.50
N ALA A 85 10.46 21.49 -3.46
CA ALA A 85 10.56 20.04 -3.30
C ALA A 85 9.83 19.28 -4.42
N GLU A 86 8.63 19.72 -4.82
CA GLU A 86 7.88 19.14 -5.94
C GLU A 86 8.59 19.34 -7.29
N ALA A 87 9.35 20.44 -7.44
CA ALA A 87 10.25 20.67 -8.58
C ALA A 87 11.56 19.87 -8.49
N ASN A 88 11.65 18.89 -7.59
CA ASN A 88 12.80 18.03 -7.34
C ASN A 88 14.07 18.77 -6.87
N GLN A 89 13.93 19.98 -6.30
CA GLN A 89 15.05 20.74 -5.75
C GLN A 89 15.22 20.38 -4.28
N ASN A 90 16.30 19.68 -3.93
CA ASN A 90 16.60 19.22 -2.56
C ASN A 90 15.35 18.80 -1.76
N PRO A 91 14.54 17.84 -2.24
CA PRO A 91 13.17 17.65 -1.76
C PRO A 91 13.08 17.40 -0.25
N GLN A 92 13.99 16.57 0.28
CA GLN A 92 14.04 16.26 1.71
C GLN A 92 14.28 17.49 2.58
N GLN A 93 15.25 18.33 2.19
CA GLN A 93 15.59 19.54 2.93
C GLN A 93 14.46 20.56 2.84
N ASN A 94 13.94 20.80 1.64
CA ASN A 94 12.89 21.78 1.43
C ASN A 94 11.58 21.38 2.14
N LEU A 95 11.19 20.10 2.13
CA LEU A 95 10.04 19.65 2.92
C LEU A 95 10.27 19.79 4.42
N ALA A 96 11.46 19.46 4.93
CA ALA A 96 11.78 19.61 6.35
C ALA A 96 11.75 21.08 6.80
N GLU A 97 12.28 22.00 5.98
CA GLU A 97 12.21 23.44 6.26
C GLU A 97 10.79 23.99 6.12
N GLY A 98 10.05 23.55 5.09
CA GLY A 98 8.65 23.91 4.90
C GLY A 98 7.77 23.49 6.07
N ALA A 99 7.96 22.27 6.59
CA ALA A 99 7.25 21.76 7.75
C ALA A 99 7.52 22.61 8.99
N LYS A 100 8.75 23.08 9.22
CA LYS A 100 9.04 23.99 10.34
C LYS A 100 8.22 25.29 10.27
N TYR A 101 8.07 25.87 9.08
CA TYR A 101 7.22 27.06 8.90
C TYR A 101 5.74 26.73 9.09
N ALA A 102 5.29 25.56 8.60
CA ALA A 102 3.92 25.11 8.72
C ALA A 102 3.51 24.81 10.17
N GLU A 103 4.30 24.03 10.90
CA GLU A 103 4.10 23.74 12.32
C GLU A 103 4.05 25.04 13.14
N ARG A 104 4.97 25.97 12.88
CA ARG A 104 4.98 27.28 13.53
C ARG A 104 3.72 28.08 13.19
N GLY A 105 3.27 28.03 11.94
CA GLY A 105 2.05 28.68 11.46
C GLY A 105 0.81 28.16 12.17
N LEU A 106 0.66 26.84 12.26
CA LEU A 106 -0.45 26.21 12.99
C LEU A 106 -0.46 26.58 14.47
N GLN A 107 0.71 26.66 15.12
CA GLN A 107 0.82 27.15 16.49
C GLN A 107 0.44 28.63 16.61
N ALA A 108 0.98 29.48 15.72
CA ALA A 108 0.72 30.91 15.72
C ALA A 108 -0.77 31.21 15.52
N MET A 109 -1.48 30.43 14.71
CA MET A 109 -2.91 30.57 14.46
C MET A 109 -3.78 30.45 15.71
N GLN A 110 -3.32 29.74 16.75
CA GLN A 110 -4.09 29.58 17.99
C GLN A 110 -4.20 30.89 18.79
N THR A 111 -3.22 31.79 18.61
CA THR A 111 -3.11 33.03 19.38
C THR A 111 -2.96 34.27 18.49
N ALA A 112 -3.06 34.13 17.17
CA ALA A 112 -2.83 35.22 16.23
C ALA A 112 -3.85 36.35 16.47
N PRO A 113 -3.40 37.58 16.77
CA PRO A 113 -4.31 38.71 16.85
C PRO A 113 -4.80 39.05 15.45
N LYS A 114 -6.04 39.54 15.36
CA LYS A 114 -6.54 40.10 14.11
C LYS A 114 -5.73 41.36 13.76
N PRO A 115 -5.18 41.48 12.54
CA PRO A 115 -4.49 42.70 12.12
C PRO A 115 -5.40 43.93 12.17
N GLU A 116 -4.83 45.09 12.52
CA GLU A 116 -5.58 46.35 12.57
C GLU A 116 -6.15 46.71 11.19
N GLY A 117 -7.39 47.21 11.15
CA GLY A 117 -8.08 47.54 9.90
C GLY A 117 -8.58 46.33 9.08
N MET A 118 -8.30 45.09 9.49
CA MET A 118 -8.85 43.89 8.85
C MET A 118 -10.26 43.56 9.36
N SER A 119 -11.16 43.20 8.46
CA SER A 119 -12.48 42.68 8.81
C SER A 119 -12.36 41.27 9.42
N ASP A 120 -13.34 40.87 10.25
CA ASP A 120 -13.33 39.51 10.83
C ASP A 120 -13.44 38.45 9.73
N ALA A 121 -14.24 38.72 8.68
CA ALA A 121 -14.39 37.83 7.53
C ALA A 121 -13.07 37.64 6.77
N ASP A 122 -12.29 38.70 6.56
CA ASP A 122 -10.99 38.60 5.90
C ASP A 122 -9.96 37.87 6.77
N PHE A 123 -10.04 38.05 8.10
CA PHE A 123 -9.16 37.35 9.03
C PHE A 123 -9.47 35.86 9.10
N ASP A 124 -10.75 35.49 9.11
CA ASP A 124 -11.17 34.10 9.04
C ASP A 124 -10.80 33.46 7.71
N LYS A 125 -10.92 34.21 6.60
CA LYS A 125 -10.43 33.77 5.29
C LYS A 125 -8.92 33.55 5.29
N LEU A 126 -8.14 34.46 5.87
CA LEU A 126 -6.68 34.32 6.02
C LEU A 126 -6.33 33.06 6.81
N LYS A 127 -6.96 32.86 7.98
CA LYS A 127 -6.77 31.67 8.82
C LYS A 127 -7.11 30.40 8.05
N LYS A 128 -8.24 30.36 7.35
CA LYS A 128 -8.64 29.20 6.54
C LYS A 128 -7.61 28.88 5.44
N GLN A 129 -7.22 29.88 4.66
CA GLN A 129 -6.28 29.70 3.54
C GLN A 129 -4.89 29.26 4.02
N THR A 130 -4.38 29.89 5.07
CA THR A 130 -3.07 29.55 5.63
C THR A 130 -3.09 28.18 6.32
N SER A 131 -4.17 27.82 7.01
CA SER A 131 -4.35 26.47 7.58
C SER A 131 -4.27 25.37 6.52
N VAL A 132 -4.91 25.55 5.37
CA VAL A 132 -4.82 24.59 4.25
C VAL A 132 -3.38 24.44 3.78
N ILE A 133 -2.65 25.55 3.61
CA ILE A 133 -1.24 25.53 3.21
C ILE A 133 -0.39 24.80 4.23
N PHE A 134 -0.50 25.16 5.52
CA PHE A 134 0.31 24.56 6.58
C PHE A 134 0.07 23.05 6.69
N ASN A 135 -1.20 22.64 6.78
CA ASN A 135 -1.57 21.23 6.83
C ASN A 135 -1.14 20.47 5.56
N GLY A 136 -1.26 21.08 4.38
CA GLY A 136 -0.77 20.48 3.15
C GLY A 136 0.75 20.22 3.19
N VAL A 137 1.53 21.19 3.65
CA VAL A 137 3.01 21.06 3.74
C VAL A 137 3.42 20.02 4.78
N ASP A 138 2.88 20.09 6.00
CA ASP A 138 3.17 19.11 7.07
C ASP A 138 2.76 17.69 6.66
N GLY A 139 1.61 17.58 5.99
CA GLY A 139 1.09 16.32 5.48
C GLY A 139 1.98 15.67 4.44
N ILE A 140 2.49 16.44 3.48
CA ILE A 140 3.45 15.94 2.47
C ILE A 140 4.80 15.59 3.11
N ALA A 141 5.29 16.41 4.04
CA ALA A 141 6.53 16.13 4.75
C ALA A 141 6.43 14.81 5.55
N ALA A 142 5.30 14.59 6.24
CA ALA A 142 5.02 13.36 6.96
C ALA A 142 4.91 12.15 6.02
N LEU A 143 4.23 12.31 4.86
CA LEU A 143 4.13 11.25 3.85
C LEU A 143 5.51 10.85 3.32
N GLN A 144 6.38 11.83 3.04
CA GLN A 144 7.75 11.60 2.60
C GLN A 144 8.59 10.88 3.68
N ALA A 145 8.33 11.19 4.96
CA ALA A 145 8.93 10.52 6.10
C ALA A 145 8.32 9.14 6.41
N LYS A 146 7.29 8.72 5.66
CA LYS A 146 6.48 7.49 5.89
C LYS A 146 5.75 7.48 7.24
N ASP A 147 5.55 8.64 7.85
CA ASP A 147 4.66 8.79 9.00
C ASP A 147 3.22 8.92 8.49
N TYR A 148 2.62 7.77 8.18
CA TYR A 148 1.30 7.72 7.57
C TYR A 148 0.20 8.27 8.48
N ALA A 149 0.32 8.13 9.79
CA ALA A 149 -0.66 8.67 10.73
C ALA A 149 -0.66 10.21 10.70
N LYS A 150 0.52 10.84 10.82
CA LYS A 150 0.64 12.30 10.73
C LYS A 150 0.28 12.81 9.33
N ALA A 151 0.65 12.08 8.28
CA ALA A 151 0.27 12.41 6.91
C ALA A 151 -1.25 12.42 6.71
N GLN A 152 -1.94 11.38 7.17
CA GLN A 152 -3.41 11.29 7.10
C GLN A 152 -4.07 12.45 7.85
N GLN A 153 -3.63 12.74 9.08
CA GLN A 153 -4.19 13.83 9.89
C GLN A 153 -4.09 15.19 9.17
N HIS A 154 -2.89 15.58 8.74
CA HIS A 154 -2.67 16.90 8.16
C HIS A 154 -3.23 17.00 6.73
N LEU A 155 -2.99 16.00 5.86
CA LEU A 155 -3.55 16.03 4.50
C LEU A 155 -5.08 15.99 4.54
N ARG A 156 -5.70 15.31 5.50
CA ARG A 156 -7.16 15.32 5.68
C ARG A 156 -7.66 16.73 6.00
N ALA A 157 -7.03 17.42 6.95
CA ALA A 157 -7.40 18.79 7.29
C ALA A 157 -7.24 19.75 6.09
N ALA A 158 -6.18 19.59 5.29
CA ALA A 158 -5.97 20.38 4.07
C ALA A 158 -7.08 20.13 3.03
N VAL A 159 -7.39 18.86 2.76
CA VAL A 159 -8.42 18.45 1.79
C VAL A 159 -9.83 18.86 2.23
N GLU A 160 -10.15 18.84 3.52
CA GLU A 160 -11.43 19.36 4.01
C GLU A 160 -11.56 20.88 3.82
N GLY A 161 -10.44 21.62 3.88
CA GLY A 161 -10.41 23.05 3.61
C GLY A 161 -10.46 23.40 2.12
N ASP A 162 -9.86 22.57 1.26
CA ASP A 162 -9.89 22.69 -0.20
C ASP A 162 -9.95 21.30 -0.90
N PRO A 163 -11.14 20.71 -1.10
CA PRO A 163 -11.29 19.35 -1.61
C PRO A 163 -11.08 19.24 -3.14
N ASN A 164 -10.72 20.34 -3.79
CA ASN A 164 -10.42 20.40 -5.21
C ASN A 164 -8.92 20.51 -5.50
N ASN A 165 -8.09 20.64 -4.46
CA ASN A 165 -6.65 20.70 -4.62
C ASN A 165 -6.06 19.31 -4.87
N LEU A 166 -5.85 18.95 -6.14
CA LEU A 166 -5.21 17.69 -6.52
C LEU A 166 -3.86 17.47 -5.81
N ARG A 167 -3.12 18.56 -5.51
CA ARG A 167 -1.82 18.48 -4.83
C ARG A 167 -1.93 17.92 -3.41
N ASP A 168 -3.09 18.01 -2.76
CA ASP A 168 -3.34 17.46 -1.42
C ASP A 168 -4.18 16.17 -1.48
N VAL A 169 -5.18 16.13 -2.37
CA VAL A 169 -6.10 14.98 -2.49
C VAL A 169 -5.38 13.70 -2.91
N TYR A 170 -4.47 13.77 -3.89
CA TYR A 170 -3.75 12.57 -4.33
C TYR A 170 -2.80 12.04 -3.24
N PRO A 171 -1.94 12.86 -2.62
CA PRO A 171 -1.12 12.42 -1.48
C PRO A 171 -1.92 11.90 -0.29
N LEU A 172 -3.10 12.46 0.00
CA LEU A 172 -3.98 11.93 1.05
C LEU A 172 -4.42 10.49 0.75
N ALA A 173 -4.83 10.25 -0.50
CA ALA A 173 -5.21 8.92 -0.95
C ALA A 173 -4.05 7.92 -0.80
N LEU A 174 -2.83 8.33 -1.16
CA LEU A 174 -1.64 7.52 -0.95
C LEU A 174 -1.41 7.24 0.54
N ALA A 175 -1.47 8.26 1.40
CA ALA A 175 -1.26 8.11 2.84
C ALA A 175 -2.20 7.06 3.48
N TYR A 176 -3.45 6.97 3.00
CA TYR A 176 -4.40 5.93 3.43
C TYR A 176 -4.08 4.55 2.84
N LEU A 177 -3.81 4.47 1.53
CA LEU A 177 -3.63 3.21 0.81
C LEU A 177 -2.28 2.53 1.08
N THR A 178 -1.26 3.28 1.50
CA THR A 178 0.08 2.75 1.79
C THR A 178 0.33 2.47 3.27
N ALA A 179 -0.58 2.89 4.16
CA ALA A 179 -0.48 2.60 5.59
C ALA A 179 -0.53 1.08 5.85
N THR A 180 -0.12 0.66 7.05
CA THR A 180 -0.19 -0.74 7.49
C THR A 180 -0.90 -0.81 8.84
N PRO A 181 -2.16 -1.31 8.90
CA PRO A 181 -3.00 -1.72 7.77
C PRO A 181 -3.47 -0.53 6.92
N PRO A 182 -3.77 -0.73 5.62
CA PRO A 182 -4.35 0.34 4.78
C PRO A 182 -5.77 0.72 5.21
N ASP A 183 -6.10 2.01 5.13
CA ASP A 183 -7.49 2.49 5.19
C ASP A 183 -8.05 2.52 3.76
N TYR A 184 -8.60 1.40 3.33
CA TYR A 184 -9.14 1.29 1.96
C TYR A 184 -10.36 2.17 1.74
N LEU A 185 -11.21 2.43 2.74
CA LEU A 185 -12.42 3.21 2.51
C LEU A 185 -12.07 4.67 2.18
N ASN A 186 -11.30 5.33 3.04
CA ASN A 186 -10.87 6.70 2.74
C ASN A 186 -9.91 6.73 1.54
N GLY A 187 -8.97 5.79 1.47
CA GLY A 187 -8.00 5.71 0.39
C GLY A 187 -8.63 5.56 -0.99
N LEU A 188 -9.60 4.65 -1.15
CA LEU A 188 -10.28 4.41 -2.41
C LEU A 188 -11.20 5.57 -2.82
N PHE A 189 -11.86 6.22 -1.86
CA PHE A 189 -12.63 7.42 -2.15
C PHE A 189 -11.73 8.54 -2.70
N PHE A 190 -10.65 8.86 -1.99
CA PHE A 190 -9.79 9.98 -2.39
C PHE A 190 -8.95 9.68 -3.64
N ILE A 191 -8.58 8.43 -3.92
CA ILE A 191 -7.89 8.11 -5.18
C ILE A 191 -8.85 8.24 -6.38
N ALA A 192 -10.14 7.91 -6.21
CA ALA A 192 -11.17 8.17 -7.21
C ALA A 192 -11.42 9.69 -7.38
N ARG A 193 -11.43 10.47 -6.29
CA ARG A 193 -11.50 11.94 -6.35
C ARG A 193 -10.29 12.52 -7.09
N ALA A 194 -9.09 12.06 -6.79
CA ALA A 194 -7.86 12.46 -7.45
C ALA A 194 -7.89 12.16 -8.96
N ALA A 195 -8.40 10.98 -9.35
CA ALA A 195 -8.54 10.61 -10.75
C ALA A 195 -9.50 11.56 -11.50
N ASN A 196 -10.62 11.94 -10.88
CA ASN A 196 -11.55 12.94 -11.41
C ASN A 196 -10.91 14.33 -11.55
N LEU A 197 -10.15 14.78 -10.55
CA LEU A 197 -9.47 16.07 -10.57
C LEU A 197 -8.32 16.12 -11.59
N ALA A 198 -7.69 14.99 -11.86
CA ALA A 198 -6.62 14.86 -12.85
C ALA A 198 -7.12 14.74 -14.29
N ALA A 199 -8.44 14.81 -14.55
CA ALA A 199 -9.03 14.61 -15.86
C ALA A 199 -8.38 15.51 -16.93
N GLY A 200 -7.95 14.91 -18.05
CA GLY A 200 -7.30 15.63 -19.14
C GLY A 200 -5.81 15.95 -18.91
N THR A 201 -5.23 15.52 -17.79
CA THR A 201 -3.78 15.63 -17.53
C THR A 201 -3.06 14.29 -17.78
N PRO A 202 -1.74 14.30 -18.03
CA PRO A 202 -0.96 13.06 -18.15
C PRO A 202 -1.02 12.16 -16.91
N ALA A 203 -1.28 12.72 -15.72
CA ALA A 203 -1.33 11.98 -14.47
C ALA A 203 -2.60 11.12 -14.31
N GLN A 204 -3.68 11.42 -15.04
CA GLN A 204 -4.98 10.75 -14.89
C GLN A 204 -4.87 9.22 -14.98
N ASN A 205 -4.17 8.72 -15.99
CA ASN A 205 -4.06 7.29 -16.26
C ASN A 205 -3.31 6.57 -15.13
N GLN A 206 -2.23 7.18 -14.62
CA GLN A 206 -1.44 6.62 -13.53
C GLN A 206 -2.26 6.54 -12.24
N ILE A 207 -2.96 7.63 -11.88
CA ILE A 207 -3.79 7.68 -10.67
C ILE A 207 -4.93 6.67 -10.78
N THR A 208 -5.60 6.60 -11.93
CA THR A 208 -6.71 5.66 -12.17
C THR A 208 -6.24 4.21 -12.10
N SER A 209 -5.13 3.87 -12.76
CA SER A 209 -4.59 2.52 -12.74
C SER A 209 -4.17 2.07 -11.34
N TYR A 210 -3.59 2.97 -10.54
CA TYR A 210 -3.27 2.67 -9.15
C TYR A 210 -4.53 2.46 -8.30
N GLY A 211 -5.52 3.35 -8.44
CA GLY A 211 -6.81 3.24 -7.76
C GLY A 211 -7.54 1.93 -8.07
N GLN A 212 -7.63 1.54 -9.34
CA GLN A 212 -8.23 0.27 -9.78
C GLN A 212 -7.54 -0.95 -9.16
N LYS A 213 -6.19 -0.95 -9.10
CA LYS A 213 -5.44 -2.04 -8.46
C LYS A 213 -5.73 -2.14 -6.97
N GLN A 214 -5.77 -1.02 -6.25
CA GLN A 214 -6.10 -1.02 -4.82
C GLN A 214 -7.57 -1.40 -4.59
N TYR A 215 -8.47 -0.97 -5.47
CA TYR A 215 -9.88 -1.34 -5.42
C TYR A 215 -10.04 -2.85 -5.59
N ALA A 216 -9.45 -3.44 -6.63
CA ALA A 216 -9.48 -4.90 -6.83
C ALA A 216 -8.82 -5.67 -5.68
N LYS A 217 -7.74 -5.14 -5.10
CA LYS A 217 -7.11 -5.75 -3.92
C LYS A 217 -8.03 -5.79 -2.71
N TYR A 218 -8.83 -4.75 -2.49
CA TYR A 218 -9.75 -4.67 -1.35
C TYR A 218 -11.10 -5.35 -1.63
N HIS A 219 -11.69 -5.14 -2.80
CA HIS A 219 -13.03 -5.58 -3.21
C HIS A 219 -13.04 -6.97 -3.84
N GLY A 220 -11.90 -7.45 -4.35
CA GLY A 220 -11.78 -8.74 -5.03
C GLY A 220 -12.00 -8.68 -6.55
N SER A 221 -12.47 -7.56 -7.09
CA SER A 221 -12.59 -7.31 -8.54
C SER A 221 -12.58 -5.81 -8.83
N ASP A 222 -12.54 -5.42 -10.10
CA ASP A 222 -12.68 -4.02 -10.54
C ASP A 222 -14.16 -3.58 -10.71
N GLN A 223 -15.12 -4.49 -10.49
CA GLN A 223 -16.55 -4.19 -10.59
C GLN A 223 -16.95 -3.17 -9.50
N GLY A 224 -17.59 -2.07 -9.91
CA GLY A 224 -17.95 -0.95 -9.03
C GLY A 224 -16.93 0.20 -8.97
N TRP A 225 -15.75 0.05 -9.60
CA TRP A 225 -14.79 1.17 -9.70
C TRP A 225 -15.39 2.39 -10.43
N THR A 226 -16.15 2.18 -11.51
CA THR A 226 -16.82 3.25 -12.26
C THR A 226 -17.86 3.98 -11.40
N ASP A 227 -18.59 3.26 -10.55
CA ASP A 227 -19.57 3.84 -9.63
C ASP A 227 -18.87 4.67 -8.55
N LEU A 228 -17.74 4.18 -8.03
CA LEU A 228 -16.90 4.93 -7.09
C LEU A 228 -16.36 6.22 -7.71
N LEU A 229 -15.92 6.19 -8.98
CA LEU A 229 -15.53 7.39 -9.72
C LEU A 229 -16.69 8.39 -9.81
N ALA A 230 -17.89 7.93 -10.14
CA ALA A 230 -19.08 8.78 -10.22
C ALA A 230 -19.43 9.39 -8.84
N GLN A 231 -19.36 8.59 -7.77
CA GLN A 231 -19.63 9.02 -6.40
C GLN A 231 -18.63 10.08 -5.93
N ALA A 232 -17.32 9.88 -6.18
CA ALA A 232 -16.26 10.83 -5.84
C ALA A 232 -16.23 12.06 -6.76
N LYS A 233 -16.91 12.01 -7.91
CA LYS A 233 -17.13 13.19 -8.75
C LYS A 233 -18.24 14.06 -8.18
N ALA A 234 -19.33 13.44 -7.73
CA ALA A 234 -20.49 14.12 -7.16
C ALA A 234 -20.24 14.67 -5.74
N ASN A 235 -19.37 13.99 -4.97
CA ASN A 235 -19.08 14.35 -3.58
C ASN A 235 -17.59 14.69 -3.42
N PRO A 236 -17.23 15.92 -3.00
CA PRO A 236 -15.83 16.28 -2.78
C PRO A 236 -15.17 15.54 -1.60
N LEU A 237 -15.98 15.07 -0.64
CA LEU A 237 -15.58 14.30 0.54
C LEU A 237 -16.42 13.03 0.66
N PRO A 238 -15.93 11.97 1.35
CA PRO A 238 -16.71 10.76 1.57
C PRO A 238 -18.04 11.08 2.25
N PRO A 239 -19.20 10.65 1.70
CA PRO A 239 -20.48 10.87 2.34
C PRO A 239 -20.58 10.09 3.66
N ALA A 240 -21.46 10.53 4.57
CA ALA A 240 -21.70 9.81 5.81
C ALA A 240 -22.15 8.36 5.52
N GLY A 241 -21.55 7.39 6.20
CA GLY A 241 -21.84 5.97 5.99
C GLY A 241 -21.28 5.39 4.67
N PHE A 242 -20.34 6.07 4.02
CA PHE A 242 -19.66 5.54 2.84
C PHE A 242 -19.00 4.17 3.12
N THR A 243 -19.30 3.19 2.26
CA THR A 243 -18.74 1.83 2.35
C THR A 243 -18.39 1.30 0.97
N ILE A 244 -17.37 0.47 0.91
CA ILE A 244 -17.07 -0.41 -0.22
C ILE A 244 -17.07 -1.84 0.35
N ALA A 245 -17.74 -2.77 -0.34
CA ALA A 245 -17.71 -4.18 0.07
C ALA A 245 -16.27 -4.71 -0.03
N ALA A 246 -15.79 -5.38 1.02
CA ALA A 246 -14.52 -6.09 0.96
C ALA A 246 -14.66 -7.38 0.12
N ALA A 247 -13.53 -7.89 -0.36
CA ALA A 247 -13.45 -9.19 -1.01
C ALA A 247 -14.01 -10.26 -0.08
N PRO A 248 -14.75 -11.25 -0.61
CA PRO A 248 -15.14 -12.40 0.20
C PRO A 248 -13.87 -13.05 0.75
N PRO A 249 -13.90 -13.56 1.99
CA PRO A 249 -12.76 -14.28 2.54
C PRO A 249 -12.42 -15.46 1.62
N PRO A 250 -11.13 -15.86 1.52
CA PRO A 250 -10.75 -17.05 0.77
C PRO A 250 -11.57 -18.25 1.26
N PRO A 251 -11.91 -19.21 0.37
CA PRO A 251 -12.70 -20.36 0.76
C PRO A 251 -11.98 -21.13 1.87
N THR A 252 -12.72 -21.44 2.93
CA THR A 252 -12.26 -22.31 4.02
C THR A 252 -11.88 -23.69 3.49
N PRO A 253 -11.03 -24.47 4.18
CA PRO A 253 -10.72 -25.85 3.78
C PRO A 253 -11.97 -26.71 3.52
N ALA A 254 -13.04 -26.51 4.30
CA ALA A 254 -14.33 -27.17 4.08
C ALA A 254 -15.03 -26.74 2.77
N GLN A 255 -14.93 -25.46 2.40
CA GLN A 255 -15.46 -24.97 1.12
C GLN A 255 -14.62 -25.48 -0.06
N GLN A 256 -13.29 -25.53 0.10
CA GLN A 256 -12.39 -26.12 -0.90
C GLN A 256 -12.69 -27.61 -1.12
N ALA A 257 -12.90 -28.36 -0.03
CA ALA A 257 -13.31 -29.77 -0.09
C ALA A 257 -14.66 -29.94 -0.82
N ALA A 258 -15.66 -29.13 -0.48
CA ALA A 258 -16.98 -29.18 -1.13
C ALA A 258 -16.88 -28.86 -2.64
N ASP A 259 -16.09 -27.87 -3.03
CA ASP A 259 -15.91 -27.51 -4.44
C ASP A 259 -15.12 -28.57 -5.21
N LEU A 260 -14.14 -29.21 -4.56
CA LEU A 260 -13.40 -30.34 -5.13
C LEU A 260 -14.32 -31.54 -5.39
N VAL A 261 -15.19 -31.92 -4.43
CA VAL A 261 -16.17 -33.00 -4.61
C VAL A 261 -17.19 -32.70 -5.70
N LYS A 262 -17.57 -31.42 -5.89
CA LYS A 262 -18.46 -31.02 -6.99
C LYS A 262 -17.81 -31.08 -8.37
N THR A 263 -16.51 -30.79 -8.44
CA THR A 263 -15.81 -30.56 -9.72
C THR A 263 -14.97 -31.75 -10.19
N LYS A 264 -14.65 -32.69 -9.29
CA LYS A 264 -13.73 -33.79 -9.56
C LYS A 264 -14.24 -35.10 -8.96
N GLN A 265 -14.20 -36.19 -9.73
CA GLN A 265 -14.61 -37.48 -9.19
C GLN A 265 -13.56 -37.99 -8.19
N PRO A 266 -13.95 -38.67 -7.09
CA PRO A 266 -13.00 -39.17 -6.10
C PRO A 266 -11.86 -40.02 -6.67
N LYS A 267 -12.09 -40.77 -7.76
CA LYS A 267 -11.06 -41.60 -8.41
C LYS A 267 -10.02 -40.81 -9.19
N GLU A 268 -10.30 -39.55 -9.51
CA GLU A 268 -9.40 -38.65 -10.22
C GLU A 268 -8.61 -37.75 -9.26
N MET A 269 -9.02 -37.71 -7.99
CA MET A 269 -8.35 -36.94 -6.95
C MET A 269 -6.99 -37.58 -6.60
N SER A 270 -6.02 -36.71 -6.30
CA SER A 270 -4.73 -37.04 -5.72
C SER A 270 -4.87 -37.32 -4.22
N PHE A 271 -3.81 -37.84 -3.61
CA PHE A 271 -3.80 -38.11 -2.17
C PHE A 271 -4.02 -36.84 -1.33
N ALA A 272 -3.35 -35.73 -1.65
CA ALA A 272 -3.54 -34.46 -0.94
C ALA A 272 -4.98 -33.92 -1.06
N GLU A 273 -5.63 -34.15 -2.21
CA GLU A 273 -7.03 -33.80 -2.42
C GLU A 273 -7.97 -34.71 -1.59
N TRP A 274 -7.68 -36.01 -1.47
CA TRP A 274 -8.40 -36.88 -0.53
C TRP A 274 -8.20 -36.44 0.91
N GLU A 275 -6.95 -36.17 1.32
CA GLU A 275 -6.62 -35.70 2.64
C GLU A 275 -7.39 -34.42 2.99
N LEU A 276 -7.44 -33.43 2.07
CA LEU A 276 -8.23 -32.21 2.27
C LEU A 276 -9.71 -32.52 2.52
N VAL A 277 -10.32 -33.37 1.70
CA VAL A 277 -11.76 -33.69 1.83
C VAL A 277 -12.04 -34.50 3.09
N LEU A 278 -11.19 -35.46 3.43
CA LEU A 278 -11.38 -36.36 4.56
C LEU A 278 -11.05 -35.70 5.91
N SER A 279 -10.16 -34.70 5.92
CA SER A 279 -9.80 -33.96 7.15
C SER A 279 -10.67 -32.73 7.39
N ALA A 280 -11.11 -32.02 6.34
CA ALA A 280 -11.80 -30.73 6.47
C ALA A 280 -13.19 -30.67 5.81
N GLY A 281 -13.56 -31.65 4.99
CA GLY A 281 -14.87 -31.68 4.32
C GLY A 281 -16.04 -31.86 5.29
N LYS A 282 -17.24 -31.51 4.83
CA LYS A 282 -18.46 -31.85 5.59
C LYS A 282 -18.65 -33.37 5.62
N PRO A 283 -19.42 -33.92 6.58
CA PRO A 283 -19.62 -35.36 6.68
C PRO A 283 -20.08 -36.02 5.38
N GLU A 284 -20.87 -35.33 4.56
CA GLU A 284 -21.37 -35.84 3.29
C GLU A 284 -20.27 -35.89 2.21
N ASP A 285 -19.43 -34.86 2.14
CA ASP A 285 -18.29 -34.77 1.21
C ASP A 285 -17.22 -35.82 1.55
N ALA A 286 -16.89 -35.93 2.84
CA ALA A 286 -15.97 -36.94 3.35
C ALA A 286 -16.51 -38.36 3.10
N ALA A 287 -17.80 -38.59 3.33
CA ALA A 287 -18.42 -39.88 3.02
C ALA A 287 -18.40 -40.19 1.51
N ALA A 288 -18.65 -39.20 0.64
CA ALA A 288 -18.61 -39.38 -0.82
C ALA A 288 -17.22 -39.84 -1.29
N VAL A 289 -16.15 -39.18 -0.82
CA VAL A 289 -14.78 -39.58 -1.14
C VAL A 289 -14.44 -40.92 -0.50
N TRP A 290 -14.72 -41.10 0.78
CA TRP A 290 -14.38 -42.32 1.51
C TRP A 290 -15.04 -43.57 0.93
N ASN A 291 -16.33 -43.50 0.59
CA ASN A 291 -17.06 -44.62 -0.03
C ASN A 291 -16.49 -45.01 -1.40
N ALA A 292 -15.83 -44.08 -2.10
CA ALA A 292 -15.24 -44.36 -3.41
C ALA A 292 -13.87 -45.04 -3.33
N ILE A 293 -13.12 -44.82 -2.24
CA ILE A 293 -11.73 -45.30 -2.10
C ILE A 293 -11.58 -46.43 -1.07
N LYS A 294 -12.48 -46.55 -0.09
CA LYS A 294 -12.41 -47.58 0.96
C LYS A 294 -12.48 -48.97 0.33
N GLY A 295 -11.53 -49.83 0.65
CA GLY A 295 -11.49 -51.21 0.16
C GLY A 295 -11.05 -51.34 -1.31
N VAL A 296 -10.71 -50.24 -1.99
CA VAL A 296 -10.19 -50.26 -3.36
C VAL A 296 -8.66 -50.27 -3.31
N PRO A 297 -7.95 -51.18 -4.00
CA PRO A 297 -6.50 -51.10 -4.13
C PRO A 297 -6.09 -49.83 -4.90
N LEU A 298 -5.21 -49.03 -4.30
CA LEU A 298 -4.72 -47.76 -4.85
C LEU A 298 -3.21 -47.82 -5.01
N GLN A 299 -2.72 -47.30 -6.14
CA GLN A 299 -1.29 -47.14 -6.40
C GLN A 299 -0.90 -45.68 -6.17
N MET A 300 0.10 -45.46 -5.33
CA MET A 300 0.52 -44.14 -4.89
C MET A 300 2.03 -44.03 -4.82
N GLN A 301 2.52 -42.79 -4.74
CA GLN A 301 3.91 -42.47 -4.48
C GLN A 301 3.98 -41.70 -3.17
N GLY A 302 4.98 -41.99 -2.36
CA GLY A 302 5.26 -41.24 -1.13
C GLY A 302 6.70 -41.40 -0.66
N GLN A 303 7.08 -40.64 0.34
CA GLN A 303 8.38 -40.72 1.01
C GLN A 303 8.30 -41.63 2.23
N VAL A 304 9.28 -42.51 2.40
CA VAL A 304 9.39 -43.35 3.61
C VAL A 304 9.71 -42.45 4.81
N ILE A 305 8.86 -42.50 5.83
CA ILE A 305 9.15 -41.93 7.15
C ILE A 305 9.84 -42.96 8.04
N SER A 306 9.28 -44.18 8.11
CA SER A 306 9.92 -45.33 8.75
C SER A 306 9.50 -46.65 8.10
N ALA A 307 10.34 -47.67 8.21
CA ALA A 307 10.12 -48.97 7.58
C ALA A 307 10.42 -50.14 8.53
N SER A 308 9.54 -51.14 8.52
CA SER A 308 9.70 -52.43 9.18
C SER A 308 9.30 -53.56 8.23
N PRO A 309 9.60 -54.84 8.52
CA PRO A 309 9.25 -55.95 7.63
C PRO A 309 7.76 -56.03 7.27
N THR A 310 6.85 -55.62 8.15
CA THR A 310 5.39 -55.78 7.94
C THR A 310 4.64 -54.46 7.84
N LYS A 311 5.31 -53.32 8.06
CA LYS A 311 4.65 -52.00 8.15
C LYS A 311 5.56 -50.88 7.66
N LEU A 312 5.00 -49.97 6.86
CA LEU A 312 5.63 -48.72 6.45
C LEU A 312 4.84 -47.53 6.98
N GLN A 313 5.55 -46.49 7.40
CA GLN A 313 5.00 -45.15 7.60
C GLN A 313 5.46 -44.28 6.44
N ILE A 314 4.53 -43.64 5.77
CA ILE A 314 4.75 -42.94 4.51
C ILE A 314 4.16 -41.53 4.63
N ALA A 315 4.84 -40.56 4.02
CA ALA A 315 4.33 -39.21 3.76
C ALA A 315 4.05 -39.07 2.26
N ALA A 316 2.81 -38.78 1.89
CA ALA A 316 2.37 -38.64 0.49
C ALA A 316 1.93 -37.22 0.15
N SER A 317 1.59 -36.40 1.12
CA SER A 317 1.34 -34.96 1.00
C SER A 317 2.65 -34.17 1.10
N VAL A 318 2.71 -33.00 0.44
CA VAL A 318 3.90 -32.13 0.50
C VAL A 318 4.11 -31.60 1.93
N ASP A 319 3.02 -31.24 2.61
CA ASP A 319 3.07 -30.70 3.96
C ASP A 319 3.62 -31.73 4.96
N ASP A 320 3.25 -33.01 4.83
CA ASP A 320 3.75 -34.09 5.68
C ASP A 320 5.18 -34.51 5.34
N ILE A 321 5.57 -34.46 4.07
CA ILE A 321 6.97 -34.65 3.64
C ILE A 321 7.86 -33.59 4.30
N ASP A 322 7.48 -32.32 4.24
CA ASP A 322 8.23 -31.22 4.85
C ASP A 322 8.29 -31.32 6.37
N GLN A 323 7.20 -31.78 7.00
CA GLN A 323 7.10 -31.98 8.45
C GLN A 323 7.71 -33.32 8.93
N LYS A 324 8.15 -34.20 8.01
CA LYS A 324 8.63 -35.56 8.30
C LYS A 324 7.63 -36.37 9.13
N ARG A 325 6.34 -36.20 8.84
CA ARG A 325 5.22 -36.88 9.50
C ARG A 325 4.58 -37.86 8.53
N ALA A 326 4.06 -38.98 9.05
CA ALA A 326 3.36 -39.94 8.21
C ALA A 326 1.87 -39.58 8.12
N ASP A 327 1.35 -39.53 6.90
CA ASP A 327 -0.07 -39.42 6.55
C ASP A 327 -0.65 -40.75 6.05
N ILE A 328 0.21 -41.76 5.84
CA ILE A 328 -0.16 -43.12 5.48
C ILE A 328 0.55 -44.11 6.39
N ILE A 329 -0.21 -45.05 6.91
CA ILE A 329 0.30 -46.25 7.55
C ILE A 329 -0.08 -47.45 6.69
N LEU A 330 0.93 -48.11 6.12
CA LEU A 330 0.75 -49.23 5.20
C LEU A 330 1.16 -50.54 5.85
N GLU A 331 0.19 -51.42 6.09
CA GLU A 331 0.43 -52.82 6.48
C GLU A 331 0.64 -53.68 5.24
N MET A 332 1.78 -54.37 5.21
CA MET A 332 2.20 -55.17 4.05
C MET A 332 1.48 -56.52 3.99
N SER A 333 1.16 -56.99 2.78
CA SER A 333 0.57 -58.33 2.58
C SER A 333 1.49 -59.48 3.03
N GLY A 334 2.79 -59.23 3.13
CA GLY A 334 3.80 -60.16 3.61
C GLY A 334 5.08 -59.42 3.99
N ALA A 335 6.00 -60.11 4.66
CA ALA A 335 7.23 -59.49 5.11
C ALA A 335 8.08 -59.00 3.93
N ILE A 336 8.48 -57.72 3.95
CA ILE A 336 9.40 -57.14 2.97
C ILE A 336 10.76 -57.82 3.11
N PRO A 337 11.29 -58.47 2.07
CA PRO A 337 12.61 -59.07 2.12
C PRO A 337 13.67 -58.01 2.44
N PRO A 338 14.70 -58.29 3.27
CA PRO A 338 15.70 -57.31 3.66
C PRO A 338 16.38 -56.58 2.49
N ARG A 339 16.53 -57.25 1.34
CA ARG A 339 17.12 -56.67 0.11
C ARG A 339 16.23 -55.63 -0.58
N LEU A 340 14.93 -55.62 -0.30
CA LEU A 340 13.93 -54.73 -0.86
C LEU A 340 13.43 -53.69 0.15
N MET A 341 14.00 -53.67 1.37
CA MET A 341 13.59 -52.74 2.41
C MET A 341 13.82 -51.30 1.93
N PRO A 342 12.79 -50.45 1.87
CA PRO A 342 12.95 -49.08 1.44
C PRO A 342 13.68 -48.29 2.53
N LYS A 343 14.47 -47.28 2.12
CA LYS A 343 15.25 -46.45 3.06
C LYS A 343 14.43 -45.26 3.53
N GLU A 344 14.57 -44.89 4.80
CA GLU A 344 14.00 -43.64 5.31
C GLU A 344 14.43 -42.44 4.43
N GLY A 345 13.49 -41.54 4.16
CA GLY A 345 13.65 -40.39 3.27
C GLY A 345 13.63 -40.72 1.77
N SER A 346 13.61 -41.99 1.35
CA SER A 346 13.50 -42.34 -0.06
C SER A 346 12.05 -42.31 -0.56
N SER A 347 11.84 -41.92 -1.82
CA SER A 347 10.54 -42.05 -2.48
C SER A 347 10.30 -43.49 -2.91
N LEU A 348 9.06 -43.94 -2.81
CA LEU A 348 8.65 -45.29 -3.22
C LEU A 348 7.28 -45.24 -3.92
N ASP A 349 7.11 -46.10 -4.91
CA ASP A 349 5.81 -46.39 -5.51
C ASP A 349 5.25 -47.64 -4.82
N PHE A 350 4.01 -47.61 -4.35
CA PHE A 350 3.37 -48.72 -3.64
C PHE A 350 1.91 -48.87 -4.00
N GLU A 351 1.39 -50.05 -3.72
CA GLU A 351 -0.03 -50.33 -3.68
C GLU A 351 -0.48 -50.54 -2.23
N GLY A 352 -1.67 -50.05 -1.90
CA GLY A 352 -2.32 -50.29 -0.61
C GLY A 352 -3.84 -50.18 -0.75
N THR A 353 -4.58 -50.79 0.18
CA THR A 353 -6.04 -50.72 0.22
C THR A 353 -6.49 -49.95 1.47
N PRO A 354 -7.14 -48.78 1.35
CA PRO A 354 -7.61 -48.01 2.50
C PRO A 354 -8.62 -48.78 3.35
N VAL A 355 -8.45 -48.76 4.67
CA VAL A 355 -9.33 -49.44 5.64
C VAL A 355 -9.98 -48.51 6.65
N SER A 356 -9.25 -47.51 7.13
CA SER A 356 -9.72 -46.47 8.04
C SER A 356 -8.85 -45.22 7.88
N TYR A 357 -9.27 -44.10 8.46
CA TYR A 357 -8.45 -42.91 8.58
C TYR A 357 -8.78 -42.17 9.88
N GLU A 358 -7.82 -41.44 10.40
CA GLU A 358 -8.03 -40.41 11.43
C GLU A 358 -7.96 -39.04 10.75
N PRO A 359 -8.92 -38.12 10.97
CA PRO A 359 -8.93 -36.82 10.29
C PRO A 359 -7.96 -35.79 10.90
N SER A 360 -7.51 -35.97 12.15
CA SER A 360 -6.64 -35.01 12.84
C SER A 360 -5.77 -35.65 13.93
N PRO A 361 -4.41 -35.65 13.77
CA PRO A 361 -3.71 -35.40 12.52
C PRO A 361 -4.13 -36.43 11.46
N PHE A 362 -4.11 -36.03 10.19
CA PHE A 362 -4.57 -36.92 9.13
C PHE A 362 -3.65 -38.14 9.02
N VAL A 363 -4.22 -39.35 9.14
CA VAL A 363 -3.51 -40.60 8.89
C VAL A 363 -4.45 -41.61 8.25
N MET A 364 -4.14 -42.04 7.02
CA MET A 364 -4.84 -43.12 6.35
C MET A 364 -4.20 -44.47 6.68
N GLN A 365 -4.98 -45.37 7.26
CA GLN A 365 -4.59 -46.76 7.46
C GLN A 365 -4.90 -47.55 6.19
N MET A 366 -3.89 -48.25 5.68
CA MET A 366 -3.99 -49.09 4.50
C MET A 366 -3.47 -50.50 4.80
N ASN A 367 -4.10 -51.51 4.21
CA ASN A 367 -3.61 -52.88 4.27
C ASN A 367 -3.33 -53.44 2.88
N LYS A 368 -2.96 -54.72 2.83
CA LYS A 368 -2.59 -55.43 1.60
C LYS A 368 -1.45 -54.74 0.84
N GLY A 369 -0.54 -54.11 1.57
CA GLY A 369 0.55 -53.32 1.00
C GLY A 369 1.49 -54.14 0.13
N ALA A 370 1.91 -53.57 -0.99
CA ALA A 370 2.90 -54.12 -1.90
C ALA A 370 3.79 -53.01 -2.46
N LEU A 371 5.09 -53.27 -2.57
CA LEU A 371 6.03 -52.37 -3.24
C LEU A 371 5.88 -52.52 -4.75
N LEU A 372 5.70 -51.43 -5.48
CA LEU A 372 5.62 -51.44 -6.93
C LEU A 372 7.02 -51.25 -7.51
N THR A 373 7.39 -52.12 -8.46
CA THR A 373 8.61 -51.94 -9.25
C THR A 373 8.28 -51.11 -10.47
N LYS A 374 9.06 -50.05 -10.76
CA LYS A 374 8.92 -49.30 -12.02
C LYS A 374 9.03 -50.29 -13.19
N LYS A 375 7.96 -50.47 -13.96
CA LYS A 375 8.02 -51.18 -15.25
C LYS A 375 9.10 -50.51 -16.11
N GLY A 376 10.17 -51.26 -16.38
CA GLY A 376 11.18 -51.03 -17.43
C GLY A 376 11.56 -49.58 -17.74
N ALA A 377 12.62 -49.07 -17.11
CA ALA A 377 13.46 -48.09 -17.81
C ALA A 377 14.01 -48.78 -19.09
N PRO A 378 14.05 -48.10 -20.25
CA PRO A 378 14.64 -48.68 -21.45
C PRO A 378 16.07 -49.10 -21.15
N THR A 379 16.43 -50.31 -21.55
CA THR A 379 17.82 -50.79 -21.55
C THR A 379 18.71 -49.69 -22.15
N PRO A 380 19.78 -49.23 -21.48
CA PRO A 380 20.66 -48.25 -22.07
C PRO A 380 21.14 -48.79 -23.41
N ALA A 381 20.89 -48.05 -24.49
CA ALA A 381 21.40 -48.38 -25.81
C ALA A 381 22.91 -48.62 -25.69
N LYS A 382 23.39 -49.76 -26.21
CA LYS A 382 24.83 -50.07 -26.26
C LYS A 382 25.53 -48.86 -26.90
N LYS A 383 26.46 -48.25 -26.14
CA LYS A 383 27.30 -47.16 -26.65
C LYS A 383 27.98 -47.62 -27.95
N PRO A 384 27.94 -46.83 -29.03
CA PRO A 384 28.71 -47.12 -30.22
C PRO A 384 30.19 -47.23 -29.87
N VAL A 385 30.84 -48.29 -30.32
CA VAL A 385 32.30 -48.44 -30.24
C VAL A 385 32.93 -47.26 -30.99
N ARG A 386 33.58 -46.34 -30.26
CA ARG A 386 34.42 -45.29 -30.87
C ARG A 386 35.55 -45.98 -31.63
N ARG A 387 35.46 -45.99 -32.96
CA ARG A 387 36.62 -46.27 -33.82
C ARG A 387 37.64 -45.14 -33.62
N ARG A 388 38.89 -45.52 -33.33
CA ARG A 388 40.04 -44.60 -33.28
C ARG A 388 40.18 -43.89 -34.65
N PRO A 389 40.47 -42.58 -34.69
CA PRO A 389 40.88 -41.93 -35.93
C PRO A 389 42.22 -42.49 -36.40
N ALA A 390 42.32 -42.78 -37.70
CA ALA A 390 43.59 -43.08 -38.35
C ALA A 390 44.47 -41.82 -38.34
N ALA A 391 45.76 -42.01 -38.05
CA ALA A 391 46.75 -40.95 -38.09
C ALA A 391 46.99 -40.51 -39.54
N SER A 392 46.85 -39.21 -39.81
CA SER A 392 47.34 -38.59 -41.04
C SER A 392 48.86 -38.39 -40.93
N ARG A 393 49.61 -38.92 -41.90
CA ARG A 393 50.86 -38.31 -42.36
C ARG A 393 50.58 -37.60 -43.65
#